data_AF-A0A4Y8KRW2-F1
#
_entry.id   AF-A0A4Y8KRW2-F1
#
_cell.length_a   1.000
_cell.length_b   1.000
_cell.length_c   1.000
_cell.angle_alpha   90.00
_cell.angle_beta   90.00
_cell.angle_gamma   90.00
#
_symmetry.space_group_name_H-M   'P 1'
#
loop_
_entity.id
_entity.type
_entity.pdbx_description
1 polymer ?
#
loop_
_entity_poly.entity_id
_entity_poly.type
_entity_poly.pdbx_seq_one_letter_code
_entity_poly.pdbx_strand_id
1 'polypeptide(L)'
;MALAGIGLLYLVARATSVCPEPLTTTPYLSGWMPKEHALSRFHARWYPLTIIFLAFDVEMLFMYPWAVVVASEGPTAIIEMFVFLGLLMVGVVWAWREGSLRWV
;
A
#
# COMPACT_ATOMS: atom_id res chain seq x y z
N MET A 1 39.03 1.46 -30.54
CA MET A 1 39.51 1.78 -29.17
C MET A 1 38.47 1.46 -28.11
N ALA A 2 37.22 1.92 -28.23
CA ALA A 2 36.15 1.61 -27.25
C ALA A 2 35.89 0.11 -27.02
N LEU A 3 35.83 -0.70 -28.09
CA LEU A 3 35.63 -2.15 -27.98
C LEU A 3 36.77 -2.87 -27.25
N ALA A 4 38.01 -2.44 -27.48
CA ALA A 4 39.18 -2.98 -26.77
C ALA A 4 39.15 -2.61 -25.28
N GLY A 5 38.71 -1.39 -24.96
CA GLY A 5 38.51 -0.95 -23.58
C GLY A 5 37.43 -1.76 -22.85
N ILE A 6 36.28 -2.00 -23.50
CA ILE A 6 35.20 -2.83 -22.93
C ILE A 6 35.67 -4.28 -22.74
N GLY A 7 36.41 -4.84 -23.71
CA GLY A 7 36.99 -6.18 -23.60
C GLY A 7 37.98 -6.30 -22.44
N LEU A 8 38.84 -5.29 -22.25
CA LEU A 8 39.77 -5.25 -21.13
C LEU A 8 39.05 -5.17 -19.77
N LEU A 9 38.04 -4.31 -19.66
CA LEU A 9 37.22 -4.19 -18.45
C LEU A 9 36.49 -5.50 -18.11
N TYR A 10 35.96 -6.18 -19.13
CA TYR A 10 35.32 -7.49 -18.96
C TYR A 10 36.31 -8.55 -18.48
N LEU A 11 37.51 -8.60 -19.05
CA LEU A 11 38.55 -9.56 -18.64
C LEU A 11 39.04 -9.29 -17.22
N VAL A 12 39.25 -8.01 -16.86
CA VAL A 12 39.62 -7.62 -15.50
C VAL A 12 38.51 -7.99 -14.52
N ALA A 13 37.25 -7.65 -14.82
CA ALA A 13 36.10 -8.01 -13.98
C ALA A 13 35.95 -9.52 -13.81
N ARG A 14 36.19 -10.31 -14.86
CA ARG A 14 36.14 -11.77 -14.78
C ARG A 14 37.31 -12.35 -13.98
N ALA A 15 38.51 -11.76 -14.10
CA ALA A 15 39.70 -12.21 -13.38
C ALA A 15 39.67 -11.84 -11.89
N THR A 16 39.02 -10.72 -11.52
CA THR A 16 38.93 -10.26 -10.13
C THR A 16 37.65 -10.68 -9.41
N SER A 17 36.66 -11.21 -10.13
CA SER A 17 35.41 -11.66 -9.50
C SER A 17 35.63 -12.93 -8.66
N VAL A 18 35.18 -12.87 -7.41
CA VAL A 18 35.23 -13.99 -6.45
C VAL A 18 34.23 -15.08 -6.82
N CYS A 19 33.07 -14.71 -7.38
CA CYS A 19 32.06 -15.63 -7.86
C CYS A 19 31.48 -15.05 -9.16
N PRO A 20 31.95 -15.51 -10.34
CA PRO A 20 31.45 -15.02 -11.63
C PRO A 20 30.04 -15.54 -11.95
N GLU A 21 29.55 -16.54 -11.21
CA GLU A 21 28.23 -17.14 -11.39
C GLU A 21 27.15 -16.34 -10.64
N PRO A 22 25.96 -16.16 -11.22
CA PRO A 22 24.83 -15.54 -10.53
C PRO A 22 24.47 -16.35 -9.28
N LEU A 23 24.53 -15.73 -8.10
CA LEU A 23 24.08 -16.37 -6.87
C LEU A 23 22.56 -16.56 -6.94
N THR A 24 22.14 -17.81 -7.08
CA THR A 24 20.72 -18.17 -7.03
C THR A 24 20.32 -18.29 -5.57
N THR A 25 19.87 -17.19 -4.97
CA THR A 25 19.46 -17.16 -3.56
C THR A 25 17.96 -17.39 -3.43
N THR A 26 17.58 -18.36 -2.60
CA THR A 26 16.18 -18.55 -2.20
C THR A 26 15.77 -17.51 -1.13
N PRO A 27 14.46 -17.28 -0.94
CA PRO A 27 13.98 -16.41 0.14
C PRO A 27 14.53 -16.85 1.50
N TYR A 28 14.97 -15.88 2.29
CA TYR A 28 15.48 -16.15 3.63
C TYR A 28 14.33 -16.58 4.56
N LEU A 29 14.31 -17.86 4.94
CA LEU A 29 13.34 -18.43 5.88
C LEU A 29 14.05 -19.03 7.10
N SER A 30 15.09 -18.38 7.63
CA SER A 30 15.86 -18.87 8.78
C SER A 30 16.43 -20.30 8.62
N GLY A 31 16.80 -20.67 7.39
CA GLY A 31 17.34 -22.00 7.04
C GLY A 31 16.30 -23.02 6.55
N TRP A 32 15.01 -22.68 6.58
CA TRP A 32 13.95 -23.53 6.02
C TRP A 32 13.82 -23.38 4.50
N MET A 33 13.48 -24.46 3.80
CA MET A 33 13.13 -24.38 2.39
C MET A 33 11.70 -23.82 2.24
N PRO A 34 11.43 -22.94 1.25
CA PRO A 34 10.09 -22.44 0.98
C PRO A 34 9.11 -23.59 0.74
N LYS A 35 8.08 -23.69 1.58
CA LYS A 35 7.01 -24.70 1.44
C LYS A 35 5.89 -24.22 0.52
N GLU A 36 5.70 -22.91 0.43
CA GLU A 36 4.65 -22.27 -0.36
C GLU A 36 5.24 -21.34 -1.42
N HIS A 37 4.47 -21.13 -2.47
CA HIS A 37 4.83 -20.18 -3.51
C HIS A 37 4.65 -18.73 -3.00
N ALA A 38 5.45 -17.79 -3.51
CA ALA A 38 5.41 -16.39 -3.08
C ALA A 38 4.04 -15.72 -3.28
N LEU A 39 3.23 -16.23 -4.20
CA LEU A 39 1.88 -15.73 -4.52
C LEU A 39 0.77 -16.59 -3.91
N SER A 40 1.10 -17.42 -2.91
CA SER A 40 0.10 -18.18 -2.15
C SER A 40 -0.93 -17.25 -1.52
N ARG A 41 -2.16 -17.73 -1.36
CA ARG A 41 -3.27 -16.93 -0.82
C ARG A 41 -3.18 -16.90 0.69
N PHE A 42 -3.01 -15.71 1.26
CA PHE A 42 -3.07 -15.50 2.70
C PHE A 42 -4.36 -14.77 3.08
N HIS A 43 -4.89 -15.07 4.28
CA HIS A 43 -6.05 -14.36 4.81
C HIS A 43 -5.67 -12.92 5.17
N ALA A 44 -6.06 -11.97 4.34
CA ALA A 44 -5.87 -10.54 4.59
C ALA A 44 -6.90 -10.04 5.61
N ARG A 45 -6.58 -10.18 6.91
CA ARG A 45 -7.44 -9.70 8.01
C ARG A 45 -7.62 -8.18 8.04
N TRP A 46 -6.73 -7.43 7.39
CA TRP A 46 -6.74 -5.96 7.30
C TRP A 46 -7.62 -5.38 6.20
N TYR A 47 -8.27 -6.22 5.36
CA TYR A 47 -9.04 -5.73 4.22
C TYR A 47 -10.16 -4.73 4.57
N PRO A 48 -10.94 -4.89 5.66
CA PRO A 48 -12.06 -3.98 5.90
C PRO A 48 -11.57 -2.60 6.36
N LEU A 49 -10.45 -2.56 7.09
CA LEU A 49 -9.77 -1.31 7.43
C LEU A 49 -9.34 -0.57 6.16
N THR A 50 -8.81 -1.28 5.17
CA THR A 50 -8.41 -0.68 3.87
C THR A 50 -9.61 -0.11 3.12
N ILE A 51 -10.75 -0.81 3.10
CA ILE A 51 -11.96 -0.32 2.42
C ILE A 51 -12.50 0.94 3.12
N ILE A 52 -12.52 0.96 4.45
CA ILE A 52 -12.95 2.13 5.23
C ILE A 52 -12.01 3.31 5.00
N PHE A 53 -10.70 3.07 5.03
CA PHE A 53 -9.70 4.10 4.73
C PHE A 53 -9.90 4.69 3.33
N LEU A 54 -10.12 3.84 2.32
CA LEU A 54 -10.37 4.29 0.95
C LEU A 54 -11.66 5.13 0.85
N ALA A 55 -12.71 4.74 1.58
CA ALA A 55 -13.95 5.52 1.61
C ALA A 55 -13.75 6.91 2.24
N PHE A 56 -12.98 7.00 3.33
CA PHE A 56 -12.62 8.29 3.94
C PHE A 56 -11.72 9.16 3.06
N ASP A 57 -10.79 8.56 2.32
CA ASP A 57 -9.92 9.30 1.40
C ASP A 57 -10.74 9.96 0.27
N VAL A 58 -11.71 9.23 -0.27
CA VAL A 58 -12.67 9.78 -1.25
C VAL A 58 -13.57 10.85 -0.62
N GLU A 59 -13.93 10.74 0.66
CA GLU A 59 -14.66 11.80 1.35
C GLU A 59 -13.86 13.10 1.47
N MET A 60 -12.56 13.02 1.78
CA MET A 60 -11.71 14.22 1.81
C MET A 60 -11.70 14.95 0.47
N LEU A 61 -11.79 14.22 -0.66
CA LEU A 61 -11.91 14.83 -1.98
C LEU A 61 -13.15 15.73 -2.10
N PHE A 62 -14.27 15.35 -1.48
CA PHE A 62 -15.50 16.16 -1.46
C PHE A 62 -15.43 17.33 -0.47
N MET A 63 -14.64 17.20 0.60
CA MET A 63 -14.46 18.27 1.57
C MET A 63 -13.71 19.48 0.98
N TYR A 64 -12.78 19.27 0.05
CA TYR A 64 -12.01 20.37 -0.57
C TYR A 64 -12.88 21.42 -1.28
N PRO A 65 -13.72 21.08 -2.27
CA PRO A 65 -14.57 22.06 -2.94
C PRO A 65 -15.61 22.65 -1.98
N TRP A 66 -16.16 21.84 -1.06
CA TRP A 66 -17.08 22.31 -0.04
C TRP A 66 -16.46 23.40 0.84
N ALA A 67 -15.22 23.23 1.29
CA ALA A 67 -14.52 24.20 2.13
C ALA A 67 -14.33 25.57 1.45
N VAL A 68 -14.30 25.59 0.11
CA VAL A 68 -14.20 26.82 -0.67
C VAL A 68 -15.55 27.54 -0.78
N VAL A 69 -16.66 26.80 -0.91
CA VAL A 69 -17.99 27.38 -1.17
C VAL A 69 -18.86 27.54 0.09
N VAL A 70 -18.49 26.95 1.22
CA VAL A 70 -19.31 26.97 2.45
C VAL A 70 -19.64 28.40 2.92
N ALA A 71 -18.74 29.36 2.71
CA ALA A 71 -18.95 30.76 3.08
C ALA A 71 -20.04 31.44 2.24
N SER A 72 -20.25 31.01 0.98
CA SER A 72 -21.28 31.57 0.09
C SER A 72 -22.62 30.83 0.18
N GLU A 73 -22.60 29.52 0.44
CA GLU A 73 -23.81 28.69 0.52
C GLU A 73 -24.53 28.81 1.88
N GLY A 74 -23.82 29.24 2.93
CA GLY A 74 -24.41 29.48 4.24
C GLY A 74 -24.66 28.20 5.07
N PRO A 75 -25.54 28.27 6.09
CA PRO A 75 -25.68 27.22 7.11
C PRO A 75 -26.13 25.85 6.58
N THR A 76 -26.87 25.82 5.47
CA THR A 76 -27.35 24.58 4.86
C THR A 76 -26.19 23.69 4.39
N ALA A 77 -25.16 24.28 3.77
CA ALA A 77 -23.97 23.55 3.35
C ALA A 77 -23.21 22.94 4.53
N ILE A 78 -23.24 23.58 5.70
CA ILE A 78 -22.65 23.01 6.93
C ILE A 78 -23.41 21.75 7.35
N ILE A 79 -24.75 21.82 7.38
CA ILE A 79 -25.58 20.67 7.76
C ILE A 79 -25.37 19.50 6.80
N GLU A 80 -25.37 19.77 5.50
CA GLU A 80 -25.16 18.73 4.47
C GLU A 80 -23.82 18.01 4.63
N MET A 81 -22.74 18.75 4.94
CA MET A 81 -21.43 18.15 5.19
C MET A 81 -21.40 17.28 6.44
N PHE A 82 -22.03 17.72 7.53
CA PHE A 82 -22.12 16.89 8.74
C PHE A 82 -23.00 15.66 8.54
N VAL A 83 -24.05 15.73 7.73
CA VAL A 83 -24.86 14.56 7.36
C VAL A 83 -24.03 13.58 6.51
N PHE A 84 -23.24 14.09 5.56
CA PHE A 84 -22.32 13.28 4.75
C PHE A 84 -21.30 12.54 5.61
N LEU A 85 -20.61 13.26 6.51
CA LEU A 85 -19.64 12.69 7.45
C LEU A 85 -20.31 11.71 8.42
N GLY A 86 -21.53 12.01 8.86
CA GLY A 86 -22.33 11.12 9.70
C GLY A 86 -22.64 9.79 9.02
N LEU A 87 -22.93 9.81 7.71
CA LEU A 87 -23.21 8.60 6.93
C LEU A 87 -21.98 7.68 6.88
N LEU A 88 -20.78 8.23 6.65
CA LEU A 88 -19.56 7.42 6.69
C LEU A 88 -19.22 6.93 8.09
N MET A 89 -19.55 7.71 9.12
CA MET A 89 -19.35 7.27 10.49
C MET A 89 -20.17 6.04 10.86
N VAL A 90 -21.38 5.88 10.30
CA VAL A 90 -22.17 4.65 10.46
C VAL A 90 -21.39 3.42 9.97
N GLY A 91 -20.67 3.53 8.84
CA GLY A 91 -19.86 2.44 8.29
C GLY A 91 -18.73 2.02 9.23
N VAL A 92 -18.06 2.98 9.87
CA VAL A 92 -17.01 2.69 10.86
C VAL A 92 -17.57 2.06 12.12
N VAL A 93 -18.67 2.59 12.65
CA VAL A 93 -19.32 2.04 13.84
C VAL A 93 -19.75 0.61 13.58
N TRP A 94 -20.28 0.32 12.40
CA TRP A 94 -20.61 -1.04 11.98
C TRP A 94 -19.37 -1.96 11.97
N ALA A 95 -18.28 -1.53 11.33
CA ALA A 95 -17.06 -2.32 11.26
C ALA A 95 -16.40 -2.55 12.63
N TRP A 96 -16.52 -1.58 13.54
CA TRP A 96 -16.09 -1.73 14.92
C TRP A 96 -16.94 -2.79 15.64
N ARG A 97 -18.27 -2.75 15.49
CA ARG A 97 -19.18 -3.75 16.08
C ARG A 97 -18.90 -5.16 15.56
N GLU A 98 -18.56 -5.31 14.29
CA GLU A 98 -18.19 -6.60 13.67
C GLU A 98 -16.84 -7.13 14.17
N GLY A 99 -16.09 -6.34 14.95
CA GLY A 99 -14.78 -6.73 15.46
C GLY A 99 -13.71 -6.74 14.39
N SER A 100 -13.95 -6.15 13.21
CA SER A 100 -12.97 -6.05 12.14
C SER A 100 -11.72 -5.26 12.54
N LEU A 101 -11.84 -4.39 13.55
CA LEU A 101 -10.73 -3.61 14.08
C LEU A 101 -9.93 -4.35 15.17
N ARG A 102 -10.32 -5.59 15.53
CA ARG A 102 -9.66 -6.36 16.58
C ARG A 102 -8.55 -7.22 15.98
N TRP A 103 -7.32 -6.94 16.40
CA TRP A 103 -6.12 -7.65 15.99
C TRP A 103 -5.75 -8.71 17.04
N VAL A 104 -6.43 -9.87 16.99
CA VAL A 104 -6.06 -11.08 17.74
C VAL A 104 -5.94 -12.25 16.78
#